data_AF-A0A3A4R6A6-F1
#
_entry.id   AF-A0A3A4R6A6-F1
#
_cell.length_a   1.000
_cell.length_b   1.000
_cell.length_c   1.000
_cell.angle_alpha   90.00
_cell.angle_beta   90.00
_cell.angle_gamma   90.00
#
_symmetry.space_group_name_H-M   'P 1'
#
loop_
_entity.id
_entity.type
_entity.pdbx_description
1 polymer ?
#
loop_
_entity_poly.entity_id
_entity_poly.type
_entity_poly.pdbx_seq_one_letter_code
_entity_poly.pdbx_strand_id
1 'polypeptide(L)'
;MKNFIKQFATLFILVIISISFITCSEDDSGLAPYVGSPAMSNIVIEAESFNPKITWVGGYASILGVNRGTKAALDTSLVWLISTEGNNLKFPVKFGELPSGAQDLTTQFGGTVLDSLNEDEDYHFFVMKQNAWDQVSSEVGKAFVADPGLEEGQIISGQDSVYISSTIFTSFAQRLDVFINIEGLSTFGQLGVISVKETRSNRPIIEWTITQSGVTDSLISVIGIAEGNQYSPGGTVWEVYSESLDNGSTVYGKENVISAPLNVGDSLAGTFAFVPFDQTGLERNKTYYIWIANNLWGGEGRLRFEQGYAYATFNVR
;
A
#
# COMPACT_ATOMS: atom_id res chain seq x y z
N MET A 1 36.97 54.62 -15.76
CA MET A 1 36.16 53.56 -16.41
C MET A 1 36.66 52.14 -16.19
N LYS A 2 37.96 51.81 -16.39
CA LYS A 2 38.47 50.43 -16.24
C LYS A 2 38.38 49.82 -14.81
N ASN A 3 38.46 50.63 -13.75
CA ASN A 3 38.34 50.12 -12.37
C ASN A 3 36.90 49.85 -11.92
N PHE A 4 35.92 50.56 -12.48
CA PHE A 4 34.49 50.36 -12.15
C PHE A 4 33.96 49.03 -12.72
N ILE A 5 34.41 48.66 -13.93
CA ILE A 5 34.06 47.39 -14.58
C ILE A 5 34.65 46.20 -13.83
N LYS A 6 35.88 46.32 -13.30
CA LYS A 6 36.49 45.27 -12.47
C LYS A 6 35.73 45.07 -11.16
N GLN A 7 35.32 46.13 -10.47
CA GLN A 7 34.57 46.00 -9.23
C GLN A 7 33.16 45.41 -9.44
N PHE A 8 32.50 45.74 -10.56
CA PHE A 8 31.22 45.10 -10.93
C PHE A 8 31.39 43.62 -11.27
N ALA A 9 32.45 43.25 -12.00
CA ALA A 9 32.72 41.84 -12.32
C ALA A 9 33.00 41.00 -11.05
N THR A 10 33.75 41.54 -10.09
CA THR A 10 34.01 40.83 -8.82
C THR A 10 32.75 40.71 -7.96
N LEU A 11 31.89 41.74 -7.95
CA LEU A 11 30.61 41.70 -7.21
C LEU A 11 29.62 40.72 -7.84
N PHE A 12 29.58 40.64 -9.17
CA PHE A 12 28.70 39.71 -9.90
C PHE A 12 29.11 38.24 -9.70
N ILE A 13 30.41 37.95 -9.64
CA ILE A 13 30.92 36.60 -9.32
C ILE A 13 30.59 36.21 -7.88
N LEU A 14 30.73 37.14 -6.92
CA LEU A 14 30.36 36.90 -5.52
C LEU A 14 28.85 36.65 -5.35
N VAL A 15 27.99 37.39 -6.06
CA VAL A 15 26.53 37.20 -6.03
C VAL A 15 26.13 35.87 -6.68
N ILE A 16 26.76 35.45 -7.79
CA ILE A 16 26.50 34.14 -8.40
C ILE A 16 26.93 32.99 -7.49
N ILE A 17 28.08 33.10 -6.81
CA ILE A 17 28.52 32.11 -5.82
C ILE A 17 27.56 32.07 -4.62
N SER A 18 27.00 33.22 -4.22
CA SER A 18 26.02 33.30 -3.12
C SER A 18 24.67 32.65 -3.47
N ILE A 19 24.24 32.74 -4.73
CA ILE A 19 22.98 32.16 -5.21
C ILE A 19 23.09 30.64 -5.38
N SER A 20 24.29 30.10 -5.63
CA SER A 20 24.53 28.65 -5.67
C SER A 20 24.44 27.94 -4.31
N PHE A 21 24.38 28.68 -3.20
CA PHE A 21 24.20 28.11 -1.85
C PHE A 21 22.79 28.30 -1.28
N ILE A 22 21.84 28.82 -2.07
CA ILE A 22 20.42 28.97 -1.68
C ILE A 22 19.52 28.21 -2.67
N THR A 23 19.96 27.01 -3.09
CA THR A 23 19.01 25.98 -3.51
C THR A 23 18.68 25.17 -2.28
N CYS A 24 17.55 25.51 -1.66
CA CYS A 24 16.92 24.78 -0.57
C CYS A 24 16.66 23.34 -1.03
N SER A 25 17.52 22.40 -0.62
CA SER A 25 17.25 20.96 -0.72
C SER A 25 16.63 20.49 0.59
N GLU A 26 15.46 21.01 0.92
CA GLU A 26 14.61 20.47 1.99
C GLU A 26 13.48 19.67 1.34
N ASP A 27 13.82 18.52 0.79
CA ASP A 27 12.88 17.41 0.53
C ASP A 27 13.53 16.04 0.74
N ASP A 28 14.76 16.00 1.28
CA ASP A 28 15.61 14.80 1.38
C ASP A 28 16.01 14.49 2.83
N SER A 29 15.20 14.99 3.79
CA SER A 29 15.31 14.71 5.22
C SER A 29 14.77 13.31 5.52
N GLY A 30 15.47 12.30 4.99
CA GLY A 30 15.34 10.93 5.47
C GLY A 30 15.52 10.91 6.99
N LEU A 31 14.76 10.06 7.66
CA LEU A 31 14.84 9.88 9.11
C LEU A 31 16.31 9.69 9.51
N ALA A 32 16.73 10.33 10.60
CA ALA A 32 18.10 10.21 11.09
C ALA A 32 18.45 8.72 11.26
N PRO A 33 19.60 8.25 10.76
CA PRO A 33 19.99 6.86 10.93
C PRO A 33 20.04 6.55 12.43
N TYR A 34 19.49 5.39 12.82
CA TYR A 34 19.59 4.91 14.19
C TYR A 34 21.06 4.94 14.64
N VAL A 35 21.32 5.29 15.90
CA VAL A 35 22.67 5.29 16.46
C VAL A 35 23.24 3.86 16.40
N GLY A 36 24.28 3.65 15.57
CA GLY A 36 24.89 2.33 15.29
C GLY A 36 24.62 1.85 13.85
N SER A 37 25.13 0.67 13.49
CA SER A 37 24.72 -0.05 12.26
C SER A 37 23.71 -1.14 12.65
N PRO A 38 22.41 -0.81 12.84
CA PRO A 38 21.42 -1.84 13.13
C PRO A 38 21.37 -2.87 11.98
N ALA A 39 20.98 -4.09 12.33
CA ALA A 39 20.78 -5.15 11.35
C ALA A 39 19.71 -4.74 10.33
N MET A 40 19.88 -5.18 9.09
CA MET A 40 18.90 -5.02 8.03
C MET A 40 17.75 -5.99 8.32
N SER A 41 16.70 -5.55 9.00
CA SER A 41 15.73 -6.46 9.61
C SER A 41 14.38 -6.52 8.90
N ASN A 42 13.99 -5.48 8.16
CA ASN A 42 12.69 -5.44 7.51
C ASN A 42 12.65 -4.47 6.31
N ILE A 43 11.72 -4.72 5.39
CA ILE A 43 11.31 -3.81 4.32
C ILE A 43 9.80 -3.59 4.45
N VAL A 44 9.36 -2.35 4.28
CA VAL A 44 7.95 -1.95 4.24
C VAL A 44 7.68 -1.29 2.90
N ILE A 45 6.63 -1.74 2.22
CA ILE A 45 6.19 -1.24 0.92
C ILE A 45 4.86 -0.50 1.13
N GLU A 46 4.74 0.71 0.59
CA GLU A 46 3.48 1.44 0.54
C GLU A 46 2.40 0.62 -0.17
N ALA A 47 1.26 0.43 0.50
CA ALA A 47 0.12 -0.28 -0.09
C ALA A 47 -0.56 0.54 -1.19
N GLU A 48 -1.37 -0.13 -2.03
CA GLU A 48 -2.27 0.50 -3.00
C GLU A 48 -1.57 1.45 -4.00
N SER A 49 -0.35 1.13 -4.42
CA SER A 49 0.40 1.96 -5.38
C SER A 49 1.19 1.10 -6.36
N PHE A 50 1.12 1.44 -7.66
CA PHE A 50 2.03 0.87 -8.67
C PHE A 50 3.44 1.44 -8.61
N ASN A 51 3.64 2.52 -7.85
CA ASN A 51 4.94 3.15 -7.61
C ASN A 51 5.13 3.30 -6.09
N PRO A 52 5.18 2.18 -5.35
CA PRO A 52 5.15 2.26 -3.90
C PRO A 52 6.43 2.91 -3.36
N LYS A 53 6.29 3.64 -2.26
CA LYS A 53 7.44 3.99 -1.41
C LYS A 53 7.97 2.75 -0.71
N ILE A 54 9.27 2.53 -0.83
CA ILE A 54 10.01 1.42 -0.25
C ILE A 54 10.83 1.97 0.92
N THR A 55 10.58 1.44 2.10
CA THR A 55 11.27 1.80 3.34
C THR A 55 11.91 0.56 3.95
N TRP A 56 13.02 0.70 4.67
CA TRP A 56 13.63 -0.44 5.36
C TRP A 56 14.20 -0.04 6.72
N VAL A 57 14.45 -1.04 7.56
CA VAL A 57 15.10 -0.90 8.86
C VAL A 57 16.51 -1.47 8.76
N GLY A 58 17.52 -0.71 9.19
CA GLY A 58 18.93 -1.13 9.11
C GLY A 58 19.94 -0.03 8.76
N GLY A 59 19.48 1.23 8.66
CA GLY A 59 20.32 2.36 8.26
C GLY A 59 20.34 2.55 6.74
N TYR A 60 21.32 3.29 6.23
CA TYR A 60 21.46 3.51 4.79
C TYR A 60 22.02 2.26 4.09
N ALA A 61 21.61 2.08 2.84
CA ALA A 61 22.01 0.95 2.00
C ALA A 61 22.93 1.44 0.88
N SER A 62 23.54 0.50 0.17
CA SER A 62 24.20 0.78 -1.11
C SER A 62 23.30 0.42 -2.29
N ILE A 63 22.50 -0.64 -2.13
CA ILE A 63 21.68 -1.22 -3.19
C ILE A 63 20.23 -1.33 -2.74
N LEU A 64 19.33 -1.05 -3.67
CA LEU A 64 17.93 -1.46 -3.65
C LEU A 64 17.64 -2.16 -4.96
N GLY A 65 17.04 -3.35 -4.89
CA GLY A 65 16.60 -4.07 -6.07
C GLY A 65 15.21 -4.66 -5.93
N VAL A 66 14.59 -4.90 -7.07
CA VAL A 66 13.25 -5.45 -7.21
C VAL A 66 13.27 -6.48 -8.35
N ASN A 67 12.92 -7.71 -8.02
CA ASN A 67 12.70 -8.78 -8.98
C ASN A 67 11.19 -9.02 -9.12
N ARG A 68 10.73 -9.38 -10.33
CA ARG A 68 9.46 -10.06 -10.51
C ARG A 68 9.61 -11.55 -10.16
N GLY A 69 8.64 -12.12 -9.46
CA GLY A 69 8.60 -13.51 -9.04
C GLY A 69 9.06 -13.72 -7.61
N THR A 70 9.62 -14.90 -7.34
CA THR A 70 9.72 -15.45 -5.98
C THR A 70 11.10 -15.35 -5.33
N LYS A 71 12.06 -14.66 -5.96
CA LYS A 71 13.44 -14.58 -5.44
C LYS A 71 14.08 -13.22 -5.72
N ALA A 72 14.90 -12.77 -4.78
CA ALA A 72 15.90 -11.74 -5.03
C ALA A 72 17.08 -12.36 -5.79
N ALA A 73 17.49 -11.78 -6.91
CA ALA A 73 18.61 -12.27 -7.72
C ALA A 73 19.10 -11.21 -8.71
N LEU A 74 20.35 -11.36 -9.16
CA LEU A 74 20.85 -10.64 -10.33
C LEU A 74 20.60 -11.49 -11.58
N ASP A 75 19.43 -11.37 -12.18
CA ASP A 75 19.06 -12.08 -13.41
C ASP A 75 17.98 -11.33 -14.20
N THR A 76 17.45 -11.96 -15.24
CA THR A 76 16.45 -11.37 -16.14
C THR A 76 15.11 -11.03 -15.50
N SER A 77 14.86 -11.49 -14.26
CA SER A 77 13.66 -11.13 -13.50
C SER A 77 13.76 -9.75 -12.85
N LEU A 78 14.94 -9.13 -12.83
CA LEU A 78 15.12 -7.76 -12.32
C LEU A 78 14.23 -6.78 -13.10
N VAL A 79 13.41 -6.05 -12.36
CA VAL A 79 12.61 -4.95 -12.88
C VAL A 79 13.14 -3.58 -12.45
N TRP A 80 13.98 -3.57 -11.41
CA TRP A 80 14.68 -2.37 -10.97
C TRP A 80 15.88 -2.75 -10.09
N LEU A 81 17.00 -2.08 -10.27
CA LEU A 81 18.20 -2.23 -9.45
C LEU A 81 18.94 -0.90 -9.44
N ILE A 82 19.00 -0.25 -8.28
CA ILE A 82 19.72 1.01 -8.12
C ILE A 82 20.86 0.84 -7.11
N SER A 83 21.93 1.59 -7.35
CA SER A 83 23.14 1.59 -6.52
C SER A 83 23.61 2.99 -6.20
N THR A 84 24.18 3.17 -5.01
CA THR A 84 24.98 4.34 -4.64
C THR A 84 26.36 3.89 -4.21
N GLU A 85 27.37 4.76 -4.35
CA GLU A 85 28.68 4.49 -3.77
C GLU A 85 28.60 4.52 -2.25
N GLY A 86 29.04 3.44 -1.60
CA GLY A 86 28.94 3.28 -0.16
C GLY A 86 27.49 3.14 0.32
N ASN A 87 27.29 3.21 1.63
CA ASN A 87 25.96 3.13 2.24
C ASN A 87 25.28 4.52 2.24
N ASN A 88 24.99 5.06 1.06
CA ASN A 88 24.45 6.41 0.89
C ASN A 88 23.01 6.45 0.36
N LEU A 89 22.43 5.30 0.00
CA LEU A 89 21.04 5.20 -0.39
C LEU A 89 20.16 5.38 0.85
N LYS A 90 19.38 6.46 0.87
CA LYS A 90 18.43 6.80 1.93
C LYS A 90 17.05 6.23 1.63
N PHE A 91 16.28 5.98 2.68
CA PHE A 91 14.85 5.67 2.58
C PHE A 91 13.99 6.87 3.04
N PRO A 92 12.72 6.97 2.61
CA PRO A 92 12.04 6.11 1.64
C PRO A 92 12.53 6.34 0.19
N VAL A 93 12.49 5.30 -0.63
CA VAL A 93 12.72 5.39 -2.08
C VAL A 93 11.44 5.04 -2.82
N LYS A 94 10.99 5.90 -3.73
CA LYS A 94 9.80 5.62 -4.55
C LYS A 94 10.17 4.80 -5.78
N PHE A 95 9.45 3.70 -6.01
CA PHE A 95 9.71 2.83 -7.17
C PHE A 95 9.64 3.59 -8.49
N GLY A 96 10.66 3.40 -9.34
CA GLY A 96 10.80 4.05 -10.66
C GLY A 96 11.44 5.44 -10.62
N GLU A 97 11.66 6.01 -9.43
CA GLU A 97 12.35 7.29 -9.28
C GLU A 97 13.81 7.06 -8.89
N LEU A 98 14.76 7.53 -9.70
CA LEU A 98 16.20 7.39 -9.42
C LEU A 98 16.65 8.48 -8.42
N PRO A 99 17.06 8.12 -7.18
CA PRO A 99 17.51 9.10 -6.20
C PRO A 99 18.80 9.81 -6.62
N SER A 100 19.04 11.00 -6.06
CA SER A 100 20.26 11.75 -6.33
C SER A 100 21.52 10.95 -5.97
N GLY A 101 22.49 10.90 -6.88
CA GLY A 101 23.73 10.14 -6.69
C GLY A 101 23.59 8.62 -6.87
N ALA A 102 22.39 8.12 -7.18
CA ALA A 102 22.19 6.73 -7.53
C ALA A 102 22.40 6.47 -9.03
N GLN A 103 22.77 5.24 -9.36
CA GLN A 103 22.86 4.71 -10.72
C GLN A 103 21.88 3.55 -10.86
N ASP A 104 21.22 3.45 -12.01
CA ASP A 104 20.40 2.29 -12.37
C ASP A 104 21.29 1.23 -13.04
N LEU A 105 21.36 0.04 -12.43
CA LEU A 105 22.15 -1.10 -12.88
C LEU A 105 21.27 -2.21 -13.48
N THR A 106 19.96 -2.01 -13.62
CA THR A 106 18.99 -3.06 -13.99
C THR A 106 19.39 -3.79 -15.28
N THR A 107 19.69 -3.03 -16.33
CA THR A 107 20.05 -3.59 -17.64
C THR A 107 21.44 -4.24 -17.65
N GLN A 108 22.34 -3.83 -16.76
CA GLN A 108 23.67 -4.43 -16.65
C GLN A 108 23.59 -5.91 -16.25
N PHE A 109 22.57 -6.29 -15.48
CA PHE A 109 22.34 -7.66 -15.01
C PHE A 109 21.24 -8.38 -15.79
N GLY A 110 20.89 -7.88 -16.98
CA GLY A 110 19.92 -8.51 -17.89
C GLY A 110 18.45 -8.27 -17.55
N GLY A 111 18.16 -7.41 -16.57
CA GLY A 111 16.81 -7.01 -16.21
C GLY A 111 16.16 -6.06 -17.22
N THR A 112 14.87 -5.79 -17.02
CA THR A 112 14.08 -4.82 -17.81
C THR A 112 13.47 -3.78 -16.88
N VAL A 113 13.92 -2.52 -17.00
CA VAL A 113 13.39 -1.42 -16.19
C VAL A 113 11.89 -1.26 -16.41
N LEU A 114 11.14 -1.15 -15.31
CA LEU A 114 9.73 -0.78 -15.34
C LEU A 114 9.52 0.61 -14.75
N ASP A 115 8.68 1.41 -15.42
CA ASP A 115 8.24 2.72 -14.90
C ASP A 115 7.23 2.58 -13.76
N SER A 116 6.52 1.45 -13.70
CA SER A 116 5.56 1.11 -12.64
C SER A 116 5.47 -0.41 -12.49
N LEU A 117 5.16 -0.89 -11.29
CA LEU A 117 4.87 -2.30 -11.06
C LEU A 117 3.54 -2.69 -11.73
N ASN A 118 3.37 -3.97 -11.99
CA ASN A 118 2.17 -4.52 -12.62
C ASN A 118 1.28 -5.17 -11.56
N GLU A 119 -0.03 -5.01 -11.74
CA GLU A 119 -1.03 -5.69 -10.91
C GLU A 119 -0.88 -7.20 -10.98
N ASP A 120 -1.25 -7.88 -9.90
CA ASP A 120 -1.36 -9.34 -9.85
C ASP A 120 -0.04 -10.10 -10.09
N GLU A 121 1.08 -9.43 -9.90
CA GLU A 121 2.43 -9.98 -10.00
C GLU A 121 3.08 -10.07 -8.62
N ASP A 122 3.85 -11.14 -8.40
CA ASP A 122 4.68 -11.28 -7.21
C ASP A 122 5.97 -10.50 -7.42
N TYR A 123 6.41 -9.77 -6.40
CA TYR A 123 7.67 -9.03 -6.42
C TYR A 123 8.51 -9.37 -5.19
N HIS A 124 9.82 -9.44 -5.40
CA HIS A 124 10.81 -9.62 -4.35
C HIS A 124 11.67 -8.37 -4.26
N PHE A 125 11.49 -7.61 -3.19
CA PHE A 125 12.26 -6.42 -2.87
C PHE A 125 13.47 -6.83 -2.04
N PHE A 126 14.62 -6.23 -2.29
CA PHE A 126 15.81 -6.47 -1.47
C PHE A 126 16.67 -5.22 -1.34
N VAL A 127 17.34 -5.12 -0.21
CA VAL A 127 18.28 -4.03 0.08
C VAL A 127 19.55 -4.61 0.68
N MET A 128 20.70 -4.01 0.33
CA MET A 128 21.98 -4.46 0.88
C MET A 128 22.99 -3.34 1.07
N LYS A 129 23.88 -3.54 2.04
CA LYS A 129 25.03 -2.68 2.31
C LYS A 129 26.16 -2.96 1.32
N GLN A 130 27.06 -1.98 1.14
CA GLN A 130 28.15 -2.01 0.18
C GLN A 130 29.02 -3.27 0.30
N ASN A 131 29.36 -3.67 1.52
CA ASN A 131 30.19 -4.86 1.76
C ASN A 131 29.54 -6.16 1.26
N ALA A 132 28.22 -6.25 1.26
CA ALA A 132 27.49 -7.35 0.64
C ALA A 132 27.59 -7.26 -0.89
N TRP A 133 27.33 -6.08 -1.43
CA TRP A 133 27.34 -5.81 -2.86
C TRP A 133 28.68 -6.13 -3.53
N ASP A 134 29.79 -5.77 -2.87
CA ASP A 134 31.15 -5.99 -3.39
C ASP A 134 31.44 -7.46 -3.73
N GLN A 135 30.79 -8.41 -3.02
CA GLN A 135 30.93 -9.84 -3.30
C GLN A 135 29.80 -10.35 -4.20
N VAL A 136 28.56 -10.00 -3.87
CA VAL A 136 27.34 -10.54 -4.49
C VAL A 136 27.17 -10.09 -5.95
N SER A 137 27.70 -8.92 -6.32
CA SER A 137 27.62 -8.40 -7.71
C SER A 137 28.25 -9.31 -8.77
N SER A 138 29.10 -10.26 -8.36
CA SER A 138 29.71 -11.25 -9.25
C SER A 138 28.92 -12.57 -9.36
N GLU A 139 27.89 -12.78 -8.53
CA GLU A 139 27.16 -14.03 -8.37
C GLU A 139 25.84 -14.03 -9.17
N VAL A 140 25.94 -13.71 -10.46
CA VAL A 140 24.79 -13.58 -11.38
C VAL A 140 24.00 -14.90 -11.48
N GLY A 141 22.67 -14.80 -11.45
CA GLY A 141 21.75 -15.93 -11.55
C GLY A 141 21.40 -16.64 -10.24
N LYS A 142 22.20 -16.44 -9.17
CA LYS A 142 21.96 -17.07 -7.87
C LYS A 142 20.89 -16.33 -7.06
N ALA A 143 20.13 -17.07 -6.27
CA ALA A 143 19.13 -16.51 -5.36
C ALA A 143 19.80 -15.93 -4.10
N PHE A 144 19.41 -14.74 -3.68
CA PHE A 144 19.89 -14.11 -2.45
C PHE A 144 19.01 -14.48 -1.29
N VAL A 145 19.62 -15.01 -0.22
CA VAL A 145 18.91 -15.53 0.93
C VAL A 145 19.48 -14.89 2.19
N ALA A 146 18.61 -14.22 2.96
CA ALA A 146 18.98 -13.72 4.27
C ALA A 146 19.10 -14.92 5.24
N ASP A 147 20.27 -15.07 5.85
CA ASP A 147 20.54 -16.15 6.80
C ASP A 147 20.88 -15.57 8.18
N PRO A 148 19.98 -15.72 9.18
CA PRO A 148 20.20 -15.21 10.53
C PRO A 148 21.22 -16.04 11.33
N GLY A 149 21.64 -17.20 10.83
CA GLY A 149 22.67 -18.04 11.47
C GLY A 149 24.10 -17.63 11.11
N LEU A 150 24.29 -16.73 10.14
CA LEU A 150 25.59 -16.22 9.74
C LEU A 150 26.08 -15.10 10.65
N GLU A 151 27.38 -15.06 10.90
CA GLU A 151 28.02 -13.97 11.64
C GLU A 151 27.86 -12.62 10.91
N GLU A 152 28.10 -11.52 11.61
CA GLU A 152 27.98 -10.18 11.04
C GLU A 152 28.84 -10.02 9.78
N GLY A 153 28.23 -9.56 8.68
CA GLY A 153 28.91 -9.36 7.41
C GLY A 153 29.30 -10.63 6.64
N GLN A 154 29.00 -11.82 7.16
CA GLN A 154 29.34 -13.08 6.51
C GLN A 154 28.47 -13.37 5.29
N ILE A 155 29.09 -13.95 4.27
CA ILE A 155 28.48 -14.34 2.99
C ILE A 155 28.99 -15.73 2.62
N ILE A 156 28.09 -16.64 2.23
CA ILE A 156 28.42 -17.98 1.76
C ILE A 156 27.81 -18.20 0.39
N SER A 157 28.66 -18.43 -0.60
CA SER A 157 28.24 -18.77 -1.97
C SER A 157 27.97 -20.28 -2.06
N GLY A 158 26.72 -20.65 -2.29
CA GLY A 158 26.30 -22.01 -2.61
C GLY A 158 26.25 -22.24 -4.12
N GLN A 159 25.67 -23.38 -4.52
CA GLN A 159 25.52 -23.72 -5.94
C GLN A 159 24.52 -22.80 -6.65
N ASP A 160 23.30 -22.68 -6.11
CA ASP A 160 22.20 -21.90 -6.72
C ASP A 160 21.83 -20.65 -5.91
N SER A 161 22.41 -20.48 -4.73
CA SER A 161 22.07 -19.42 -3.79
C SER A 161 23.31 -18.78 -3.17
N VAL A 162 23.19 -17.52 -2.77
CA VAL A 162 24.14 -16.83 -1.91
C VAL A 162 23.44 -16.53 -0.59
N TYR A 163 23.97 -17.10 0.49
CA TYR A 163 23.48 -16.86 1.85
C TYR A 163 24.21 -15.66 2.43
N ILE A 164 23.46 -14.67 2.90
CA ILE A 164 23.99 -13.37 3.32
C ILE A 164 23.48 -13.08 4.73
N SER A 165 24.37 -12.66 5.62
CA SER A 165 24.01 -12.26 6.98
C SER A 165 22.90 -11.20 6.97
N SER A 166 21.89 -11.39 7.82
CA SER A 166 20.78 -10.44 8.01
C SER A 166 21.22 -9.07 8.56
N THR A 167 22.49 -8.94 8.96
CA THR A 167 23.07 -7.65 9.39
C THR A 167 23.32 -6.68 8.22
N ILE A 168 23.46 -7.20 7.00
CA ILE A 168 23.90 -6.45 5.81
C ILE A 168 22.98 -6.62 4.59
N PHE A 169 21.99 -7.52 4.68
CA PHE A 169 21.01 -7.79 3.63
C PHE A 169 19.65 -8.09 4.24
N THR A 170 18.59 -7.60 3.61
CA THR A 170 17.23 -8.09 3.85
C THR A 170 16.44 -8.12 2.55
N SER A 171 15.41 -8.96 2.54
CA SER A 171 14.52 -9.08 1.40
C SER A 171 13.10 -9.35 1.86
N PHE A 172 12.13 -8.90 1.06
CA PHE A 172 10.71 -8.99 1.35
C PHE A 172 9.95 -9.32 0.08
N ALA A 173 9.13 -10.34 0.13
CA ALA A 173 8.27 -10.73 -0.96
C ALA A 173 6.86 -10.15 -0.74
N GLN A 174 6.31 -9.54 -1.77
CA GLN A 174 4.95 -9.03 -1.78
C GLN A 174 4.34 -9.19 -3.17
N ARG A 175 3.12 -9.72 -3.19
CA ARG A 175 2.25 -9.61 -4.36
C ARG A 175 1.75 -8.18 -4.48
N LEU A 176 1.89 -7.58 -5.65
CA LEU A 176 1.29 -6.28 -5.91
C LEU A 176 -0.22 -6.46 -6.10
N ASP A 177 -0.96 -5.78 -5.24
CA ASP A 177 -2.42 -5.85 -5.18
C ASP A 177 -2.92 -4.42 -4.98
N VAL A 178 -3.17 -3.70 -6.07
CA VAL A 178 -3.62 -2.30 -6.08
C VAL A 178 -5.13 -2.21 -6.25
N PHE A 179 -5.75 -3.12 -7.03
CA PHE A 179 -7.18 -3.08 -7.34
C PHE A 179 -7.88 -4.41 -7.10
N ILE A 180 -9.13 -4.37 -6.62
CA ILE A 180 -10.00 -5.54 -6.56
C ILE A 180 -10.82 -5.72 -7.85
N ASN A 181 -10.99 -6.98 -8.28
CA ASN A 181 -11.96 -7.36 -9.31
C ASN A 181 -13.23 -7.88 -8.64
N ILE A 182 -14.39 -7.31 -8.99
CA ILE A 182 -15.70 -7.66 -8.44
C ILE A 182 -16.47 -8.47 -9.46
N GLU A 183 -16.66 -9.77 -9.17
CA GLU A 183 -17.39 -10.68 -10.04
C GLU A 183 -18.65 -11.25 -9.34
N GLY A 184 -19.63 -11.68 -10.13
CA GLY A 184 -20.78 -12.45 -9.62
C GLY A 184 -21.73 -11.70 -8.69
N LEU A 185 -21.76 -10.35 -8.77
CA LEU A 185 -22.65 -9.53 -7.96
C LEU A 185 -24.12 -9.97 -8.12
N SER A 186 -24.72 -10.37 -7.00
CA SER A 186 -26.12 -10.76 -6.90
C SER A 186 -26.78 -10.01 -5.77
N THR A 187 -27.91 -9.35 -6.03
CA THR A 187 -28.61 -8.48 -5.06
C THR A 187 -29.97 -9.06 -4.67
N PHE A 188 -30.34 -8.89 -3.41
CA PHE A 188 -31.50 -9.48 -2.77
C PHE A 188 -32.07 -8.52 -1.70
N GLY A 189 -33.31 -8.75 -1.27
CA GLY A 189 -33.97 -7.95 -0.24
C GLY A 189 -35.10 -7.08 -0.78
N GLN A 190 -35.86 -6.49 0.14
CA GLN A 190 -36.97 -5.61 -0.23
C GLN A 190 -36.53 -4.15 -0.38
N LEU A 191 -35.55 -3.71 0.41
CA LEU A 191 -35.22 -2.29 0.55
C LEU A 191 -34.78 -1.67 -0.78
N GLY A 192 -33.88 -2.32 -1.49
CA GLY A 192 -33.28 -1.77 -2.70
C GLY A 192 -32.33 -2.72 -3.40
N VAL A 193 -31.79 -2.24 -4.50
CA VAL A 193 -30.73 -2.88 -5.28
C VAL A 193 -29.40 -2.28 -4.88
N ILE A 194 -28.45 -3.12 -4.48
CA ILE A 194 -27.07 -2.71 -4.16
C ILE A 194 -26.19 -2.90 -5.39
N SER A 195 -25.34 -1.92 -5.66
CA SER A 195 -24.25 -1.98 -6.64
C SER A 195 -22.91 -1.87 -5.92
N VAL A 196 -21.95 -2.66 -6.37
CA VAL A 196 -20.56 -2.67 -5.88
C VAL A 196 -19.67 -2.40 -7.08
N LYS A 197 -18.91 -1.30 -7.03
CA LYS A 197 -18.06 -0.83 -8.12
C LYS A 197 -16.60 -0.98 -7.75
N GLU A 198 -15.84 -1.52 -8.70
CA GLU A 198 -14.37 -1.52 -8.67
C GLU A 198 -13.86 -0.08 -8.69
N THR A 199 -12.72 0.12 -8.03
CA THR A 199 -12.04 1.41 -7.96
C THR A 199 -10.59 1.24 -8.39
N ARG A 200 -9.84 2.35 -8.35
CA ARG A 200 -8.39 2.30 -8.43
C ARG A 200 -7.75 2.03 -7.04
N SER A 201 -8.44 1.30 -6.18
CA SER A 201 -7.92 0.83 -4.89
C SER A 201 -8.55 -0.52 -4.54
N ASN A 202 -8.14 -1.12 -3.41
CA ASN A 202 -8.75 -2.36 -2.93
C ASN A 202 -10.02 -2.13 -2.10
N ARG A 203 -10.55 -0.90 -2.12
CA ARG A 203 -11.77 -0.50 -1.43
C ARG A 203 -12.86 -0.24 -2.49
N PRO A 204 -13.94 -1.04 -2.54
CA PRO A 204 -14.98 -0.82 -3.52
C PRO A 204 -15.80 0.43 -3.18
N ILE A 205 -16.43 1.01 -4.21
CA ILE A 205 -17.51 1.99 -4.03
C ILE A 205 -18.83 1.22 -3.92
N ILE A 206 -19.58 1.54 -2.87
CA ILE A 206 -20.91 0.97 -2.63
C ILE A 206 -21.97 2.00 -3.01
N GLU A 207 -22.93 1.56 -3.80
CA GLU A 207 -24.11 2.32 -4.19
C GLU A 207 -25.38 1.52 -3.96
N TRP A 208 -26.52 2.20 -3.84
CA TRP A 208 -27.81 1.54 -3.83
C TRP A 208 -28.89 2.40 -4.48
N THR A 209 -29.95 1.73 -4.89
CA THR A 209 -31.21 2.36 -5.31
C THR A 209 -32.32 1.77 -4.48
N ILE A 210 -33.03 2.61 -3.72
CA ILE A 210 -34.18 2.19 -2.91
C ILE A 210 -35.37 1.91 -3.83
N THR A 211 -35.92 0.71 -3.73
CA THR A 211 -37.03 0.24 -4.58
C THR A 211 -38.24 -0.25 -3.78
N GLN A 212 -38.12 -0.30 -2.45
CA GLN A 212 -39.22 -0.73 -1.60
C GLN A 212 -40.41 0.22 -1.70
N SER A 213 -41.60 -0.34 -1.98
CA SER A 213 -42.82 0.45 -2.04
C SER A 213 -43.09 1.17 -0.71
N GLY A 214 -43.41 2.46 -0.80
CA GLY A 214 -43.69 3.30 0.37
C GLY A 214 -42.45 3.87 1.08
N VAL A 215 -41.24 3.50 0.63
CA VAL A 215 -39.99 4.11 1.12
C VAL A 215 -39.53 5.14 0.09
N THR A 216 -39.50 6.42 0.48
CA THR A 216 -39.05 7.52 -0.38
C THR A 216 -37.67 8.03 -0.02
N ASP A 217 -37.22 7.73 1.19
CA ASP A 217 -35.90 8.10 1.67
C ASP A 217 -34.85 7.21 1.00
N SER A 218 -33.86 7.84 0.35
CA SER A 218 -32.75 7.15 -0.29
C SER A 218 -31.62 6.81 0.68
N LEU A 219 -31.63 7.39 1.88
CA LEU A 219 -30.62 7.16 2.90
C LEU A 219 -30.91 5.86 3.67
N ILE A 220 -29.86 5.31 4.27
CA ILE A 220 -29.94 4.10 5.10
C ILE A 220 -29.45 4.41 6.51
N SER A 221 -29.81 3.56 7.46
CA SER A 221 -29.42 3.68 8.86
C SER A 221 -28.29 2.73 9.25
N VAL A 222 -28.08 1.65 8.48
CA VAL A 222 -27.04 0.66 8.76
C VAL A 222 -26.43 0.13 7.47
N ILE A 223 -25.13 -0.10 7.48
CA ILE A 223 -24.41 -0.79 6.41
C ILE A 223 -23.34 -1.71 7.02
N GLY A 224 -23.11 -2.87 6.40
CA GLY A 224 -22.04 -3.75 6.81
C GLY A 224 -21.60 -4.71 5.73
N ILE A 225 -20.40 -5.26 5.91
CA ILE A 225 -19.78 -6.27 5.04
C ILE A 225 -19.28 -7.41 5.94
N ALA A 226 -19.59 -8.63 5.53
CA ALA A 226 -19.07 -9.86 6.12
C ALA A 226 -18.51 -10.79 5.04
N GLU A 227 -17.53 -11.61 5.41
CA GLU A 227 -17.05 -12.70 4.57
C GLU A 227 -18.13 -13.80 4.46
N GLY A 228 -18.30 -14.32 3.24
CA GLY A 228 -19.20 -15.40 2.89
C GLY A 228 -20.42 -14.97 2.06
N ASN A 229 -21.34 -15.92 1.86
CA ASN A 229 -22.59 -15.71 1.12
C ASN A 229 -23.77 -15.28 2.01
N GLN A 230 -23.54 -15.18 3.32
CA GLN A 230 -24.55 -14.83 4.30
C GLN A 230 -23.88 -14.08 5.45
N TYR A 231 -24.67 -13.28 6.17
CA TYR A 231 -24.19 -12.60 7.36
C TYR A 231 -23.65 -13.60 8.39
N SER A 232 -22.43 -13.34 8.86
CA SER A 232 -21.77 -14.08 9.94
C SER A 232 -21.09 -13.08 10.87
N PRO A 233 -21.51 -12.97 12.14
CA PRO A 233 -20.89 -12.04 13.09
C PRO A 233 -19.37 -12.23 13.24
N GLY A 234 -18.90 -13.47 13.15
CA GLY A 234 -17.47 -13.79 13.25
C GLY A 234 -16.68 -13.50 11.97
N GLY A 235 -17.36 -13.23 10.85
CA GLY A 235 -16.77 -12.86 9.57
C GLY A 235 -17.00 -11.39 9.18
N THR A 236 -17.56 -10.57 10.07
CA THR A 236 -17.79 -9.15 9.80
C THR A 236 -16.46 -8.42 9.66
N VAL A 237 -16.25 -7.75 8.51
CA VAL A 237 -15.04 -6.97 8.22
C VAL A 237 -15.28 -5.47 8.29
N TRP A 238 -16.55 -5.04 8.22
CA TRP A 238 -16.94 -3.64 8.36
C TRP A 238 -18.40 -3.55 8.78
N GLU A 239 -18.71 -2.69 9.74
CA GLU A 239 -20.10 -2.50 10.18
C GLU A 239 -20.31 -1.13 10.82
N VAL A 240 -21.27 -0.37 10.28
CA VAL A 240 -21.55 1.02 10.66
C VAL A 240 -23.05 1.23 10.83
N TYR A 241 -23.43 1.86 11.94
CA TYR A 241 -24.81 2.21 12.27
C TYR A 241 -24.93 3.72 12.46
N SER A 242 -26.07 4.29 12.08
CA SER A 242 -26.45 5.65 12.49
C SER A 242 -26.42 5.75 14.01
N GLU A 243 -25.92 6.85 14.54
CA GLU A 243 -25.89 7.13 15.97
C GLU A 243 -26.77 8.34 16.25
N SER A 244 -27.72 8.21 17.18
CA SER A 244 -28.53 9.33 17.66
C SER A 244 -28.79 9.21 19.16
N LEU A 245 -29.31 10.28 19.76
CA LEU A 245 -29.71 10.31 21.16
C LEU A 245 -31.24 10.28 21.24
N ASP A 246 -31.78 9.28 21.96
CA ASP A 246 -33.18 9.22 22.34
C ASP A 246 -33.30 9.28 23.86
N ASN A 247 -33.97 10.31 24.37
CA ASN A 247 -34.13 10.57 25.80
C ASN A 247 -32.81 10.51 26.61
N GLY A 248 -31.72 10.99 26.01
CA GLY A 248 -30.38 11.02 26.63
C GLY A 248 -29.63 9.69 26.60
N SER A 249 -30.18 8.64 25.97
CA SER A 249 -29.51 7.37 25.72
C SER A 249 -29.10 7.27 24.25
N THR A 250 -27.89 6.77 23.98
CA THR A 250 -27.45 6.50 22.62
C THR A 250 -28.25 5.34 22.03
N VAL A 251 -28.80 5.56 20.84
CA VAL A 251 -29.50 4.54 20.05
C VAL A 251 -28.84 4.41 18.69
N TYR A 252 -28.81 3.18 18.17
CA TYR A 252 -28.13 2.86 16.91
C TYR A 252 -29.12 2.36 15.85
N GLY A 253 -28.85 2.69 14.57
CA GLY A 253 -29.62 2.22 13.42
C GLY A 253 -31.04 2.77 13.28
N LYS A 254 -31.38 3.85 14.00
CA LYS A 254 -32.72 4.46 14.02
C LYS A 254 -32.92 5.64 13.07
N GLU A 255 -31.85 6.23 12.56
CA GLU A 255 -31.91 7.39 11.68
C GLU A 255 -31.29 7.06 10.31
N ASN A 256 -31.95 7.46 9.22
CA ASN A 256 -31.39 7.28 7.89
C ASN A 256 -30.46 8.45 7.57
N VAL A 257 -29.16 8.26 7.75
CA VAL A 257 -28.14 9.32 7.61
C VAL A 257 -27.00 8.94 6.66
N ILE A 258 -26.91 7.65 6.30
CA ILE A 258 -25.85 7.13 5.45
C ILE A 258 -26.28 7.29 4.00
N SER A 259 -25.43 7.95 3.20
CA SER A 259 -25.68 8.24 1.78
C SER A 259 -24.76 7.43 0.87
N ALA A 260 -25.24 7.12 -0.33
CA ALA A 260 -24.46 6.57 -1.44
C ALA A 260 -24.11 7.68 -2.45
N PRO A 261 -23.03 7.54 -3.25
CA PRO A 261 -21.99 6.51 -3.16
C PRO A 261 -21.07 6.71 -1.94
N LEU A 262 -20.47 5.64 -1.43
CA LEU A 262 -19.39 5.73 -0.42
C LEU A 262 -18.28 4.72 -0.71
N ASN A 263 -17.04 5.03 -0.29
CA ASN A 263 -15.98 4.04 -0.26
C ASN A 263 -16.05 3.27 1.06
N VAL A 264 -15.93 1.95 0.99
CA VAL A 264 -15.92 1.08 2.19
C VAL A 264 -14.88 1.57 3.19
N GLY A 265 -15.26 1.84 4.44
CA GLY A 265 -14.32 2.29 5.48
C GLY A 265 -14.18 3.81 5.63
N ASP A 266 -14.86 4.62 4.82
CA ASP A 266 -14.89 6.06 5.04
C ASP A 266 -15.57 6.41 6.38
N SER A 267 -15.13 7.50 7.02
CA SER A 267 -15.81 8.04 8.20
C SER A 267 -17.11 8.70 7.78
N LEU A 268 -18.23 8.28 8.38
CA LEU A 268 -19.57 8.74 8.03
C LEU A 268 -20.14 9.58 9.18
N ALA A 269 -20.54 10.82 8.88
CA ALA A 269 -21.10 11.72 9.88
C ALA A 269 -22.41 11.17 10.48
N GLY A 270 -22.59 11.32 11.79
CA GLY A 270 -23.78 10.81 12.50
C GLY A 270 -23.84 9.29 12.58
N THR A 271 -22.69 8.61 12.54
CA THR A 271 -22.61 7.15 12.62
C THR A 271 -21.57 6.70 13.63
N PHE A 272 -21.69 5.44 14.05
CA PHE A 272 -20.73 4.73 14.85
C PHE A 272 -20.32 3.42 14.15
N ALA A 273 -19.01 3.18 14.03
CA ALA A 273 -18.47 1.95 13.48
C ALA A 273 -18.32 0.89 14.59
N PHE A 274 -19.17 -0.13 14.56
CA PHE A 274 -19.07 -1.28 15.47
C PHE A 274 -17.90 -2.20 15.10
N VAL A 275 -17.66 -2.32 13.79
CA VAL A 275 -16.47 -2.97 13.24
C VAL A 275 -15.82 -1.97 12.27
N PRO A 276 -14.72 -1.31 12.66
CA PRO A 276 -14.01 -0.42 11.75
C PRO A 276 -13.37 -1.22 10.62
N PHE A 277 -13.19 -0.59 9.46
CA PHE A 277 -12.51 -1.21 8.33
C PHE A 277 -11.00 -1.04 8.49
N ASP A 278 -10.38 -1.98 9.22
CA ASP A 278 -8.95 -1.94 9.55
C ASP A 278 -8.05 -2.59 8.48
N GLN A 279 -8.64 -3.00 7.35
CA GLN A 279 -7.93 -3.66 6.25
C GLN A 279 -7.52 -2.63 5.19
N THR A 280 -6.44 -2.92 4.46
CA THR A 280 -6.05 -2.12 3.28
C THR A 280 -7.02 -2.30 2.11
N GLY A 281 -7.95 -3.24 2.20
CA GLY A 281 -8.96 -3.52 1.19
C GLY A 281 -9.61 -4.88 1.43
N LEU A 282 -10.54 -5.26 0.56
CA LEU A 282 -11.13 -6.59 0.63
C LEU A 282 -10.12 -7.64 0.13
N GLU A 283 -10.03 -8.77 0.82
CA GLU A 283 -9.13 -9.86 0.46
C GLU A 283 -9.59 -10.59 -0.81
N ARG A 284 -8.62 -11.02 -1.64
CA ARG A 284 -8.87 -11.78 -2.86
C ARG A 284 -9.28 -13.22 -2.61
N ASN A 285 -9.89 -13.81 -3.64
CA ASN A 285 -10.43 -15.17 -3.65
C ASN A 285 -11.43 -15.42 -2.51
N LYS A 286 -12.10 -14.36 -2.07
CA LYS A 286 -13.15 -14.41 -1.06
C LYS A 286 -14.49 -14.01 -1.66
N THR A 287 -15.54 -14.57 -1.07
CA THR A 287 -16.90 -14.10 -1.30
C THR A 287 -17.29 -13.17 -0.17
N TYR A 288 -17.98 -12.08 -0.49
CA TYR A 288 -18.45 -11.11 0.47
C TYR A 288 -19.95 -10.93 0.41
N TYR A 289 -20.53 -10.71 1.58
CA TYR A 289 -21.91 -10.35 1.83
C TYR A 289 -21.95 -8.90 2.30
N ILE A 290 -22.44 -8.00 1.46
CA ILE A 290 -22.72 -6.62 1.84
C ILE A 290 -24.20 -6.45 2.11
N TRP A 291 -24.55 -5.69 3.13
CA TRP A 291 -25.94 -5.43 3.48
C TRP A 291 -26.17 -3.99 3.91
N ILE A 292 -27.39 -3.53 3.66
CA ILE A 292 -27.90 -2.22 4.04
C ILE A 292 -29.24 -2.39 4.73
N ALA A 293 -29.52 -1.53 5.71
CA ALA A 293 -30.83 -1.45 6.34
C ALA A 293 -31.23 0.01 6.58
N ASN A 294 -32.51 0.31 6.48
CA ASN A 294 -33.06 1.60 6.89
C ASN A 294 -33.76 1.49 8.25
N ASN A 295 -34.27 2.61 8.76
CA ASN A 295 -34.93 2.70 10.05
C ASN A 295 -36.22 1.86 10.21
N LEU A 296 -36.74 1.24 9.14
CA LEU A 296 -37.86 0.30 9.21
C LEU A 296 -37.43 -1.11 9.62
N TRP A 297 -36.12 -1.40 9.56
CA TRP A 297 -35.57 -2.70 9.90
C TRP A 297 -35.66 -2.99 11.40
N GLY A 298 -36.14 -4.19 11.74
CA GLY A 298 -36.35 -4.63 13.12
C GLY A 298 -35.08 -4.95 13.92
N GLY A 299 -33.90 -4.97 13.29
CA GLY A 299 -32.59 -5.23 13.94
C GLY A 299 -32.14 -6.69 13.95
N GLU A 300 -33.06 -7.65 13.74
CA GLU A 300 -32.76 -9.08 13.81
C GLU A 300 -32.81 -9.77 12.44
N GLY A 301 -33.91 -9.61 11.71
CA GLY A 301 -34.16 -10.32 10.45
C GLY A 301 -33.18 -9.94 9.34
N ARG A 302 -32.57 -10.92 8.66
CA ARG A 302 -31.63 -10.68 7.55
C ARG A 302 -31.99 -11.47 6.30
N LEU A 303 -33.27 -11.83 6.20
CA LEU A 303 -33.82 -12.60 5.09
C LEU A 303 -34.23 -11.67 3.96
N ARG A 304 -34.27 -12.18 2.72
CA ARG A 304 -34.61 -11.40 1.51
C ARG A 304 -35.99 -10.74 1.52
N PHE A 305 -36.87 -11.14 2.44
CA PHE A 305 -38.22 -10.60 2.59
C PHE A 305 -38.35 -9.67 3.79
N GLU A 306 -37.26 -9.41 4.52
CA GLU A 306 -37.30 -8.49 5.65
C GLU A 306 -37.54 -7.05 5.16
N GLN A 307 -38.47 -6.34 5.82
CA GLN A 307 -38.76 -4.96 5.49
C GLN A 307 -37.59 -4.07 5.88
N GLY A 308 -37.25 -3.11 5.01
CA GLY A 308 -36.16 -2.17 5.32
C GLY A 308 -34.78 -2.81 5.24
N TYR A 309 -34.64 -3.99 4.64
CA TYR A 309 -33.38 -4.71 4.49
C TYR A 309 -33.08 -5.07 3.03
N ALA A 310 -31.81 -4.92 2.63
CA ALA A 310 -31.27 -5.47 1.40
C ALA A 310 -29.83 -5.94 1.57
N TYR A 311 -29.43 -6.88 0.73
CA TYR A 311 -28.07 -7.38 0.71
C TYR A 311 -27.63 -7.75 -0.70
N ALA A 312 -26.32 -7.84 -0.90
CA ALA A 312 -25.74 -8.40 -2.10
C ALA A 312 -24.56 -9.30 -1.76
N THR A 313 -24.32 -10.27 -2.62
CA THR A 313 -23.17 -11.16 -2.56
C THR A 313 -22.31 -10.96 -3.80
N PHE A 314 -20.99 -10.92 -3.64
CA PHE A 314 -20.05 -10.79 -4.74
C PHE A 314 -18.74 -11.50 -4.41
N ASN A 315 -17.95 -11.82 -5.44
CA ASN A 315 -16.62 -12.38 -5.28
C ASN A 315 -15.57 -11.32 -5.55
N VAL A 316 -14.52 -11.31 -4.75
CA VAL A 316 -13.28 -10.56 -5.01
C VAL A 316 -12.28 -11.54 -5.59
N ARG A 317 -11.76 -11.28 -6.79
CA ARG A 317 -10.81 -12.15 -7.48
C ARG A 317 -9.38 -11.63 -7.40
#